data_AF-A0A934EY04-F1
#
_entry.id   AF-A0A934EY04-F1
#
_cell.length_a   1.000
_cell.length_b   1.000
_cell.length_c   1.000
_cell.angle_alpha   90.00
_cell.angle_beta   90.00
_cell.angle_gamma   90.00
#
_symmetry.space_group_name_H-M   'P 1'
#
loop_
_entity.id
_entity.type
_entity.pdbx_description
1 polymer ?
#
loop_
_entity_poly.entity_id
_entity_poly.type
_entity_poly.pdbx_seq_one_letter_code
_entity_poly.pdbx_strand_id
1 'polypeptide(L)'
;MTKKNVLDTKGVERAMVRIAHEIIEKNKGIKDIVLLGIPTRGVYLAKRINKILKNAEGIELPVGSVDATPYRDDIGIKKEQPALK
;
A
#
# COMPACT_ATOMS: atom_id res chain seq x y z
N MET A 1 25.27 3.40 15.53
CA MET A 1 24.82 2.44 14.49
C MET A 1 24.74 3.16 13.16
N THR A 2 25.48 2.71 12.15
CA THR A 2 25.42 3.30 10.79
C THR A 2 24.14 2.81 10.11
N LYS A 3 23.27 3.74 9.71
CA LYS A 3 21.96 3.43 9.11
C LYS A 3 22.18 2.97 7.67
N LYS A 4 21.91 1.70 7.36
CA LYS A 4 22.04 1.14 6.01
C LYS A 4 20.76 1.37 5.22
N ASN A 5 20.88 1.88 4.00
CA ASN A 5 19.74 1.98 3.09
C ASN A 5 19.42 0.60 2.50
N VAL A 6 18.19 0.12 2.69
CA VAL A 6 17.73 -1.19 2.19
C VAL A 6 17.16 -1.07 0.78
N LEU A 7 16.42 0.00 0.50
CA LEU A 7 15.81 0.28 -0.80
C LEU A 7 16.03 1.75 -1.15
N ASP A 8 16.75 1.97 -2.24
CA ASP A 8 16.85 3.28 -2.87
C ASP A 8 15.56 3.62 -3.64
N THR A 9 15.46 4.85 -4.14
CA THR A 9 14.28 5.32 -4.87
C THR A 9 13.91 4.42 -6.05
N LYS A 10 14.92 4.04 -6.86
CA LYS A 10 14.72 3.13 -8.00
C LYS A 10 14.32 1.72 -7.54
N GLY A 11 14.83 1.25 -6.40
CA GLY A 11 14.44 -0.01 -5.79
C GLY A 11 12.97 -0.03 -5.40
N VAL A 12 12.47 1.04 -4.78
CA VAL A 12 11.04 1.19 -4.44
C VAL A 12 10.18 1.21 -5.70
N GLU A 13 10.55 2.00 -6.72
CA GLU A 13 9.80 2.07 -7.98
C GLU A 13 9.69 0.70 -8.66
N ARG A 14 10.81 -0.03 -8.78
CA ARG A 14 10.81 -1.39 -9.36
C ARG A 14 9.95 -2.36 -8.56
N ALA A 15 10.04 -2.31 -7.22
CA ALA A 15 9.22 -3.16 -6.36
C ALA A 15 7.72 -2.90 -6.56
N MET A 16 7.33 -1.62 -6.69
CA MET A 16 5.94 -1.23 -6.89
C MET A 16 5.40 -1.71 -8.25
N VAL A 17 6.19 -1.59 -9.31
CA VAL A 17 5.82 -2.13 -10.64
C VAL A 17 5.65 -3.64 -10.58
N ARG A 18 6.59 -4.35 -9.92
CA ARG A 18 6.48 -5.81 -9.76
C ARG A 18 5.21 -6.22 -9.02
N ILE A 19 4.89 -5.56 -7.90
CA ILE A 19 3.68 -5.83 -7.13
C ILE A 19 2.42 -5.60 -7.99
N ALA A 20 2.38 -4.54 -8.80
CA ALA A 20 1.25 -4.26 -9.68
C ALA A 20 1.02 -5.38 -10.70
N HIS A 21 2.07 -5.85 -11.37
CA HIS A 21 1.95 -6.98 -12.30
C HIS A 21 1.53 -8.28 -11.60
N GLU A 22 2.08 -8.57 -10.41
CA GLU A 22 1.66 -9.74 -9.63
C GLU A 22 0.17 -9.68 -9.24
N ILE A 23 -0.38 -8.49 -8.96
CA ILE A 23 -1.82 -8.31 -8.70
C ILE A 23 -2.64 -8.68 -9.94
N ILE A 24 -2.25 -8.20 -11.12
CA ILE A 24 -2.96 -8.48 -12.39
C ILE A 24 -2.96 -9.98 -12.67
N GLU A 25 -1.77 -10.61 -12.60
CA GLU A 25 -1.58 -12.03 -12.92
C GLU A 25 -2.37 -12.94 -11.97
N LYS A 26 -2.28 -12.70 -10.65
CA LYS A 26 -2.95 -13.54 -9.65
C LYS A 26 -4.47 -13.50 -9.74
N ASN A 27 -5.03 -12.36 -10.15
CA ASN A 27 -6.48 -12.16 -10.21
C ASN A 27 -7.05 -12.33 -11.63
N LYS A 28 -6.21 -12.63 -12.63
CA LYS A 28 -6.59 -12.75 -14.05
C LYS A 28 -7.30 -11.50 -14.58
N GLY A 29 -6.79 -10.34 -14.18
CA GLY A 29 -7.40 -9.03 -14.40
C GLY A 29 -7.74 -8.33 -13.08
N ILE A 30 -8.28 -7.11 -13.17
CA ILE A 30 -8.45 -6.20 -12.01
C ILE A 30 -9.85 -5.61 -11.84
N LYS A 31 -10.84 -6.14 -12.57
CA LYS A 31 -12.19 -5.56 -12.64
C LYS A 31 -12.94 -5.57 -11.31
N ASP A 32 -12.75 -6.60 -10.49
CA ASP A 32 -13.50 -6.82 -9.25
C ASP A 32 -12.61 -6.70 -8.01
N ILE A 33 -11.62 -5.79 -8.05
CA ILE A 33 -10.63 -5.58 -6.98
C ILE A 33 -10.74 -4.16 -6.43
N VAL A 34 -10.55 -4.03 -5.11
CA VAL A 34 -10.34 -2.75 -4.43
C VAL A 34 -8.99 -2.73 -3.73
N LEU A 35 -8.36 -1.56 -3.63
CA LEU A 35 -7.12 -1.37 -2.89
C LEU A 35 -7.40 -0.65 -1.57
N LEU A 36 -7.06 -1.28 -0.44
CA LEU A 36 -7.19 -0.69 0.89
C LEU A 36 -5.81 -0.50 1.51
N GLY A 37 -5.42 0.75 1.71
CA GLY A 37 -4.16 1.08 2.35
C GLY A 37 -4.31 1.18 3.87
N ILE A 38 -3.44 0.52 4.63
CA ILE A 38 -3.37 0.74 6.08
C ILE A 38 -2.65 2.08 6.33
N PRO A 39 -3.26 3.02 7.08
CA PRO A 39 -2.64 4.30 7.41
C PRO A 39 -1.29 4.12 8.14
N THR A 40 -0.31 5.01 7.93
CA THR A 40 -0.35 6.24 7.10
C THR A 40 0.21 6.02 5.70
N ARG A 41 1.43 5.47 5.59
CA ARG A 41 2.15 5.33 4.30
C ARG A 41 1.52 4.29 3.37
N GLY A 42 0.82 3.29 3.90
CA GLY A 42 0.15 2.26 3.09
C GLY A 42 -0.89 2.85 2.13
N VAL A 43 -1.57 3.94 2.54
CA VAL A 43 -2.53 4.66 1.68
C VAL A 43 -1.83 5.31 0.48
N TYR A 44 -0.64 5.88 0.68
CA TYR A 44 0.15 6.47 -0.42
C TYR A 44 0.68 5.40 -1.38
N LEU A 45 1.08 4.23 -0.85
CA LEU A 45 1.50 3.11 -1.67
C LEU A 45 0.32 2.56 -2.49
N ALA A 46 -0.86 2.38 -1.88
CA ALA A 46 -2.06 1.93 -2.58
C ALA A 46 -2.42 2.85 -3.76
N LYS A 47 -2.38 4.18 -3.55
CA LYS A 47 -2.59 5.16 -4.64
C LYS A 47 -1.55 5.06 -5.75
N ARG A 48 -0.27 4.83 -5.40
CA ARG A 48 0.80 4.64 -6.39
C ARG A 48 0.63 3.36 -7.20
N ILE A 49 0.27 2.25 -6.54
CA ILE A 49 -0.04 0.98 -7.21
C ILE A 49 -1.23 1.16 -8.15
N ASN A 50 -2.30 1.84 -7.71
CA ASN A 50 -3.46 2.12 -8.56
C ASN A 50 -3.08 2.85 -9.84
N LYS A 51 -2.17 3.84 -9.75
CA LYS A 51 -1.68 4.55 -10.94
C LYS A 51 -0.92 3.63 -11.91
N ILE A 52 -0.11 2.70 -11.38
CA ILE A 52 0.62 1.73 -12.20
C ILE A 52 -0.37 0.75 -12.87
N LEU A 53 -1.34 0.24 -12.12
CA LEU A 53 -2.39 -0.65 -12.63
C LEU A 53 -3.22 0.03 -13.72
N LYS A 54 -3.63 1.29 -13.50
CA LYS A 54 -4.35 2.09 -14.50
C LYS A 54 -3.56 2.26 -15.78
N ASN A 55 -2.24 2.47 -15.70
CA ASN A 55 -1.39 2.58 -16.87
C ASN A 55 -1.24 1.24 -17.62
N ALA A 56 -1.30 0.11 -16.92
CA ALA A 56 -1.13 -1.22 -17.50
C ALA A 56 -2.42 -1.77 -18.14
N GLU A 57 -3.56 -1.62 -17.47
CA GLU A 57 -4.83 -2.26 -17.83
C GLU A 57 -5.93 -1.25 -18.23
N GLY A 58 -5.68 0.05 -18.08
CA GLY A 58 -6.66 1.11 -18.38
C GLY A 58 -7.80 1.26 -17.35
N ILE A 59 -7.84 0.42 -16.31
CA ILE A 59 -8.88 0.42 -15.28
C ILE A 59 -8.36 1.14 -14.03
N GLU A 60 -9.16 2.08 -13.52
CA GLU A 60 -8.89 2.75 -12.24
C GLU A 60 -9.65 2.02 -11.12
N LEU A 61 -8.91 1.44 -10.17
CA LEU A 61 -9.53 0.75 -9.04
C LEU A 61 -10.01 1.75 -7.98
N PRO A 62 -11.08 1.42 -7.24
CA PRO A 62 -11.40 2.10 -5.99
C PRO A 62 -10.24 1.96 -4.99
N VAL A 63 -9.84 3.08 -4.39
CA VAL A 63 -8.80 3.12 -3.36
C VAL A 63 -9.36 3.69 -2.07
N GLY A 64 -9.28 2.91 -1.00
CA GLY A 64 -9.69 3.31 0.35
C GLY A 64 -8.58 3.12 1.39
N SER A 65 -8.97 3.22 2.65
CA SER A 65 -8.09 2.97 3.79
C SER A 65 -8.82 2.20 4.88
N VAL A 66 -8.08 1.36 5.60
CA VAL A 66 -8.57 0.64 6.78
C VAL A 66 -7.64 0.92 7.94
N ASP A 67 -8.14 1.61 8.95
CA ASP A 67 -7.39 1.84 10.18
C ASP A 67 -7.49 0.63 11.10
N ALA A 68 -6.36 -0.06 11.26
CA ALA A 68 -6.25 -1.22 12.14
C ALA A 68 -6.00 -0.80 13.61
N THR A 69 -5.76 0.48 13.89
CA THR A 69 -5.38 0.98 15.24
C THR A 69 -6.36 0.55 16.33
N PRO A 70 -7.70 0.64 16.18
CA PRO A 70 -8.66 0.20 17.20
C PRO A 70 -8.65 -1.30 17.51
N TYR A 71 -8.06 -2.11 16.63
CA TYR A 71 -8.08 -3.57 16.70
C TYR A 71 -6.77 -4.16 17.23
N ARG A 72 -5.81 -3.29 17.60
CA ARG A 72 -4.55 -3.74 18.17
C ARG A 72 -4.72 -4.08 19.64
N ASP A 73 -4.07 -5.15 20.08
CA ASP A 73 -4.00 -5.57 21.48
C ASP A 73 -3.08 -4.65 22.33
N ASP A 74 -2.16 -3.93 21.68
CA ASP A 74 -1.20 -3.02 22.32
C ASP A 74 -1.67 -1.55 22.43
N ILE A 75 -2.96 -1.29 22.22
CA ILE A 75 -3.56 0.04 22.45
C ILE A 75 -3.36 0.44 23.91
N GLY A 76 -2.77 1.62 24.13
CA GLY A 76 -2.47 2.16 25.46
C GLY A 76 -1.08 1.82 26.01
N ILE A 77 -0.34 0.89 25.39
CA ILE A 77 0.98 0.44 25.88
C ILE A 77 2.13 1.32 25.34
N LYS A 78 1.92 2.02 24.21
CA LYS A 78 2.92 2.93 23.60
C LYS A 78 2.53 4.41 23.74
N LYS A 79 3.49 5.24 24.16
CA LYS A 79 3.36 6.70 24.37
C LYS A 79 3.02 7.50 23.10
N GLU A 80 3.34 6.98 21.91
CA GLU A 80 3.02 7.60 20.63
C GLU A 80 2.11 6.66 19.83
N GLN A 81 0.81 6.84 19.95
CA GLN A 81 -0.15 6.20 19.06
C GLN A 81 -0.57 7.21 17.98
N PRO A 82 -0.70 6.77 16.72
CA PRO A 82 -1.36 7.61 15.72
C PRO A 82 -2.77 7.92 16.22
N ALA A 83 -3.14 9.19 16.21
CA ALA A 83 -4.48 9.61 16.60
C ALA A 83 -5.50 8.86 15.71
N LEU A 84 -6.45 8.19 16.37
CA LEU A 84 -7.63 7.64 15.71
C LEU A 84 -8.32 8.80 14.98
N LYS A 85 -8.50 8.66 13.66
CA LYS A 85 -9.27 9.61 12.86
C LYS A 85 -10.69 9.14 12.70
#